data_AF-A0A3M2AVL7-F1
#
_entry.id   AF-A0A3M2AVL7-F1
#
_cell.length_a   1.000
_cell.length_b   1.000
_cell.length_c   1.000
_cell.angle_alpha   90.00
_cell.angle_beta   90.00
_cell.angle_gamma   90.00
#
_symmetry.space_group_name_H-M   'P 1'
#
loop_
_entity.id
_entity.type
_entity.pdbx_description
1 polymer ?
#
loop_
_entity_poly.entity_id
_entity_poly.type
_entity_poly.pdbx_seq_one_letter_code
_entity_poly.pdbx_strand_id
1 'polypeptide(L)'
;MRRWSRYTPYLIVLLAFLGLLGWIRYEHHRGENFVRESVSFAEPNWANTLPLIRAEAQRHATEETKLAALTQHLTAAYRHMDVPLRFKVVRTDDDALAVRLNAGVMLPRWYTARAARIAHTEARRLLGHEIPIHIYETYVVGRSRWIGDCRERNGILEVALR
;
A
#
# COMPACT_ATOMS: atom_id res chain seq x y z
N MET A 1 -56.07 1.19 33.85
CA MET A 1 -54.77 0.91 33.20
C MET A 1 -54.83 1.34 31.72
N ARG A 2 -54.49 2.59 31.37
CA ARG A 2 -54.56 3.10 29.97
C ARG A 2 -53.52 4.17 29.62
N ARG A 3 -52.50 4.36 30.48
CA ARG A 3 -51.42 5.36 30.28
C ARG A 3 -50.17 4.80 29.59
N TRP A 4 -49.99 3.48 29.62
CA TRP A 4 -48.79 2.82 29.09
C TRP A 4 -48.83 2.62 27.56
N SER A 5 -50.02 2.61 26.93
CA SER A 5 -50.15 2.39 25.49
C SER A 5 -49.73 3.58 24.62
N ARG A 6 -49.58 4.78 25.20
CA ARG A 6 -49.13 5.97 24.46
C ARG A 6 -47.61 5.97 24.25
N TYR A 7 -46.85 5.31 25.11
CA TYR A 7 -45.38 5.29 25.06
C TYR A 7 -44.81 4.06 24.35
N THR A 8 -45.63 3.02 24.17
CA THR A 8 -45.28 1.79 23.43
C THR A 8 -44.72 2.06 22.02
N PRO A 9 -45.32 2.92 21.17
CA PRO A 9 -44.76 3.18 19.83
C PRO A 9 -43.39 3.86 19.90
N TYR A 10 -43.18 4.77 20.86
CA TYR A 10 -41.89 5.43 21.05
C TYR A 10 -40.81 4.47 21.55
N LEU A 11 -41.18 3.50 22.40
CA LEU A 11 -40.27 2.44 22.85
C LEU A 11 -39.83 1.54 21.69
N ILE A 12 -40.75 1.19 20.79
CA ILE A 12 -40.45 0.36 19.60
C ILE A 12 -39.48 1.10 18.68
N VAL A 13 -39.70 2.39 18.43
CA VAL A 13 -38.80 3.22 17.61
C VAL A 13 -37.42 3.34 18.27
N LEU A 14 -37.36 3.53 19.58
CA LEU A 14 -36.09 3.59 20.31
C LEU A 14 -35.31 2.28 20.21
N LEU A 15 -35.97 1.13 20.38
CA LEU A 15 -35.35 -0.19 20.26
C LEU A 15 -34.87 -0.46 18.84
N ALA A 16 -35.64 -0.07 17.82
CA ALA A 16 -35.22 -0.17 16.42
C ALA A 16 -33.97 0.69 16.14
N PHE A 17 -33.93 1.91 16.68
CA PHE A 17 -32.78 2.81 16.52
C PHE A 17 -31.53 2.27 17.23
N LEU A 18 -31.66 1.73 18.45
CA LEU A 18 -30.57 1.09 19.16
C LEU A 18 -30.08 -0.18 18.45
N GLY A 19 -31.00 -0.98 17.90
CA GLY A 19 -30.67 -2.13 17.06
C GLY A 19 -29.90 -1.73 15.81
N LEU A 20 -30.29 -0.62 15.15
CA LEU A 20 -29.62 -0.10 13.96
C LEU A 20 -28.20 0.41 14.29
N LEU A 21 -28.04 1.14 15.39
CA LEU A 21 -26.72 1.59 15.87
C LEU A 21 -25.82 0.42 16.25
N GLY A 22 -26.39 -0.61 16.90
CA GLY A 22 -25.69 -1.85 17.22
C GLY A 22 -25.26 -2.60 15.96
N TRP A 23 -26.13 -2.67 14.95
CA TRP A 23 -25.83 -3.27 13.65
C TRP A 23 -24.74 -2.50 12.90
N ILE A 24 -24.80 -1.16 12.87
CA ILE A 24 -23.77 -0.32 12.24
C ILE A 24 -22.42 -0.52 12.92
N ARG A 25 -22.38 -0.55 14.27
CA ARG A 25 -21.15 -0.84 15.01
C ARG A 25 -20.65 -2.26 14.78
N TYR A 26 -21.55 -3.23 14.72
CA TYR A 26 -21.21 -4.61 14.43
C TYR A 26 -20.63 -4.77 13.02
N GLU A 27 -21.25 -4.19 11.99
CA GLU A 27 -20.72 -4.19 10.62
C GLU A 27 -19.42 -3.39 10.50
N HIS A 28 -19.26 -2.31 11.26
CA HIS A 28 -17.98 -1.59 11.33
C HIS A 28 -16.87 -2.46 11.93
N HIS A 29 -17.13 -3.12 13.06
CA HIS A 29 -16.17 -4.07 13.65
C HIS A 29 -15.97 -5.32 12.80
N ARG A 30 -16.99 -5.79 12.08
CA ARG A 30 -16.88 -6.88 11.12
C ARG A 30 -15.99 -6.49 9.96
N GLY A 31 -16.10 -5.25 9.46
CA GLY A 31 -15.19 -4.68 8.47
C GLY A 31 -13.75 -4.58 8.99
N GLU A 32 -13.54 -4.15 10.24
CA GLU A 32 -12.22 -4.13 10.87
C GLU A 32 -11.64 -5.54 11.10
N ASN A 33 -12.49 -6.53 11.40
CA ASN A 33 -12.07 -7.91 11.59
C ASN A 33 -11.79 -8.64 10.26
N PHE A 34 -12.51 -8.32 9.18
CA PHE A 34 -12.16 -8.77 7.81
C PHE A 34 -10.79 -8.23 7.36
N VAL A 35 -10.36 -7.07 7.86
CA VAL A 35 -9.01 -6.54 7.62
C VAL A 35 -7.94 -7.31 8.43
N ARG A 36 -8.31 -7.95 9.55
CA ARG A 36 -7.40 -8.80 10.35
C ARG A 36 -7.37 -10.26 9.89
N GLU A 37 -8.46 -10.77 9.33
CA GLU A 37 -8.59 -12.14 8.84
C GLU A 37 -7.98 -12.25 7.44
N SER A 38 -6.64 -12.28 7.40
CA SER A 38 -5.79 -12.74 6.29
C SER A 38 -6.42 -12.71 4.89
N VAL A 39 -6.68 -11.53 4.34
CA VAL A 39 -6.70 -11.39 2.88
C VAL A 39 -5.27 -11.68 2.45
N SER A 40 -5.01 -12.91 2.01
CA SER A 40 -3.74 -13.28 1.41
C SER A 40 -3.62 -12.53 0.09
N PHE A 41 -3.01 -11.35 0.13
CA PHE A 41 -2.64 -10.66 -1.10
C PHE A 41 -1.58 -11.50 -1.80
N ALA A 42 -1.81 -11.82 -3.07
CA ALA A 42 -0.85 -12.55 -3.87
C ALA A 42 0.50 -11.81 -3.86
N GLU A 43 1.58 -12.55 -3.66
CA GLU A 43 2.95 -12.03 -3.73
C GLU A 43 3.74 -12.85 -4.76
N PRO A 44 4.63 -12.21 -5.55
CA PRO A 44 5.51 -12.95 -6.42
C PRO A 44 6.44 -13.80 -5.56
N ASN A 45 6.94 -14.88 -6.14
CA ASN A 45 7.96 -15.68 -5.48
C ASN A 45 9.30 -14.91 -5.47
N TRP A 46 9.45 -14.00 -4.52
CA TRP A 46 10.60 -13.10 -4.45
C TRP A 46 11.94 -13.82 -4.29
N ALA A 47 11.96 -15.01 -3.70
CA ALA A 47 13.17 -15.82 -3.58
C ALA A 47 13.75 -16.16 -4.96
N ASN A 48 12.89 -16.42 -5.94
CA ASN A 48 13.30 -16.76 -7.31
C ASN A 48 13.31 -15.54 -8.24
N THR A 49 12.38 -14.60 -8.05
CA THR A 49 12.20 -13.47 -8.97
C THR A 49 13.22 -12.35 -8.73
N LEU A 50 13.53 -12.00 -7.47
CA LEU A 50 14.43 -10.87 -7.19
C LEU A 50 15.85 -11.06 -7.75
N PRO A 51 16.50 -12.24 -7.64
CA PRO A 51 17.82 -12.45 -8.23
C PRO A 51 17.84 -12.23 -9.75
N LEU A 52 16.78 -12.66 -10.45
CA LEU A 52 16.65 -12.49 -11.90
C LEU A 52 16.51 -11.02 -12.28
N ILE A 53 15.60 -10.31 -11.60
CA ILE A 53 15.38 -8.87 -11.82
C ILE A 53 16.69 -8.09 -11.58
N ARG A 54 17.40 -8.42 -10.49
CA ARG A 54 18.66 -7.76 -10.16
C ARG A 54 19.72 -8.01 -11.22
N ALA A 55 19.90 -9.27 -11.64
CA ALA A 55 20.88 -9.62 -12.66
C ALA A 55 20.61 -8.92 -14.00
N GLU A 56 19.33 -8.76 -14.36
CA GLU A 56 18.93 -8.02 -15.56
C GLU A 56 19.18 -6.53 -15.42
N ALA A 57 18.73 -5.92 -14.30
CA ALA A 57 18.93 -4.50 -14.03
C ALA A 57 20.43 -4.13 -13.98
N GLN A 58 21.29 -5.02 -13.48
CA GLN A 58 22.73 -4.78 -13.35
C GLN A 58 23.48 -4.76 -14.68
N ARG A 59 22.89 -5.26 -15.77
CA ARG A 59 23.48 -5.19 -17.13
C ARG A 59 23.47 -3.79 -17.71
N HIS A 60 22.66 -2.89 -17.15
CA HIS A 60 22.54 -1.52 -17.62
C HIS A 60 23.70 -0.64 -17.13
N ALA A 61 24.14 0.30 -17.97
CA ALA A 61 25.33 1.11 -17.71
C ALA A 61 25.09 2.26 -16.71
N THR A 62 23.94 2.93 -16.78
CA THR A 62 23.66 4.13 -15.96
C THR A 62 22.74 3.81 -14.78
N GLU A 63 22.86 4.58 -13.69
CA GLU A 63 22.01 4.41 -12.50
C GLU A 63 20.52 4.57 -12.81
N GLU A 64 20.17 5.56 -13.63
CA GLU A 64 18.80 5.79 -14.08
C GLU A 64 18.23 4.60 -14.86
N THR A 65 19.02 4.01 -15.76
CA THR A 65 18.57 2.83 -16.55
C THR A 65 18.52 1.56 -15.70
N LYS A 66 19.44 1.39 -14.75
CA LYS A 66 19.39 0.33 -13.73
C LYS A 66 18.10 0.40 -12.91
N LEU A 67 17.75 1.59 -12.42
CA LEU A 67 16.50 1.80 -11.66
C LEU A 67 15.26 1.66 -12.54
N ALA A 68 15.30 2.13 -13.78
CA ALA A 68 14.18 1.99 -14.72
C ALA A 68 13.88 0.51 -14.97
N ALA A 69 14.92 -0.30 -15.23
CA ALA A 69 14.78 -1.75 -15.36
C ALA A 69 14.20 -2.37 -14.07
N LEU A 70 14.79 -2.10 -12.91
CA LEU A 70 14.31 -2.61 -11.63
C LEU A 70 12.82 -2.29 -11.39
N THR A 71 12.43 -1.02 -11.53
CA THR A 71 11.04 -0.57 -11.29
C THR A 71 10.06 -1.13 -12.31
N GLN A 72 10.48 -1.29 -13.57
CA GLN A 72 9.67 -1.92 -14.61
C GLN A 72 9.39 -3.39 -14.29
N HIS A 73 10.42 -4.17 -13.92
CA HIS A 73 10.25 -5.58 -13.59
C HIS A 73 9.48 -5.79 -12.28
N LEU A 74 9.71 -4.98 -11.26
CA LEU A 74 8.90 -5.01 -10.03
C LEU A 74 7.43 -4.72 -10.34
N THR A 75 7.15 -3.71 -11.16
CA THR A 75 5.78 -3.39 -11.60
C THR A 75 5.16 -4.54 -12.39
N ALA A 76 5.92 -5.18 -13.28
CA ALA A 76 5.45 -6.32 -14.05
C ALA A 76 5.10 -7.51 -13.14
N ALA A 77 5.93 -7.79 -12.12
CA ALA A 77 5.70 -8.88 -11.17
C ALA A 77 4.40 -8.68 -10.37
N TYR A 78 4.13 -7.47 -9.87
CA TYR A 78 2.87 -7.18 -9.19
C TYR A 78 1.68 -7.17 -10.13
N ARG A 79 1.83 -6.64 -11.36
CA ARG A 79 0.77 -6.64 -12.37
C ARG A 79 0.37 -8.05 -12.78
N HIS A 80 1.30 -9.01 -12.81
CA HIS A 80 1.00 -10.39 -13.17
C HIS A 80 0.05 -11.09 -12.20
N MET A 81 -0.11 -10.53 -10.99
CA MET A 81 -1.05 -11.01 -9.98
C MET A 81 -2.25 -10.07 -9.80
N ASP A 82 -2.50 -9.20 -10.77
CA ASP A 82 -3.58 -8.20 -10.76
C ASP A 82 -3.54 -7.22 -9.56
N VAL A 83 -2.35 -7.01 -9.00
CA VAL A 83 -2.16 -6.07 -7.89
C VAL A 83 -1.95 -4.65 -8.45
N PRO A 84 -2.74 -3.65 -8.04
CA PRO A 84 -2.62 -2.27 -8.52
C PRO A 84 -1.44 -1.52 -7.86
N LEU A 85 -0.22 -2.04 -8.04
CA LEU A 85 1.04 -1.38 -7.66
C LEU A 85 1.85 -1.03 -8.91
N ARG A 86 2.41 0.19 -8.93
CA ARG A 86 3.29 0.64 -10.02
C ARG A 86 4.47 1.44 -9.49
N PHE A 87 5.67 0.99 -9.79
CA PHE A 87 6.90 1.69 -9.51
C PHE A 87 7.29 2.51 -10.75
N LYS A 88 7.80 3.73 -10.51
CA LYS A 88 8.33 4.60 -11.56
C LYS A 88 9.57 5.30 -11.04
N VAL A 89 10.56 5.50 -11.90
CA VAL A 89 11.66 6.41 -11.60
C VAL A 89 11.16 7.84 -11.79
N VAL A 90 11.50 8.71 -10.86
CA VAL A 90 11.24 10.15 -10.91
C VAL A 90 12.50 10.89 -10.50
N ARG A 91 12.66 12.12 -10.99
CA ARG A 91 13.66 13.05 -10.47
C ARG A 91 12.99 13.97 -9.46
N THR A 92 13.66 14.23 -8.35
CA THR A 92 13.21 15.21 -7.36
C THR A 92 13.50 16.63 -7.85
N ASP A 93 13.01 17.63 -7.12
CA ASP A 93 13.24 19.04 -7.45
C ASP A 93 14.74 19.41 -7.42
N ASP A 94 15.55 18.66 -6.65
CA ASP A 94 17.01 18.79 -6.56
C ASP A 94 17.78 17.97 -7.63
N ASP A 95 17.09 17.50 -8.68
CA ASP A 95 17.61 16.61 -9.75
C ASP A 95 18.16 15.25 -9.25
N ALA A 96 17.81 14.85 -8.03
CA ALA A 96 18.19 13.53 -7.50
C ALA A 96 17.24 12.44 -7.99
N LEU A 97 17.77 11.24 -8.25
CA LEU A 97 16.97 10.08 -8.63
C LEU A 97 16.18 9.55 -7.43
N ALA A 98 14.89 9.31 -7.64
CA ALA A 98 13.98 8.74 -6.66
C ALA A 98 13.05 7.69 -7.29
N VAL A 99 12.48 6.82 -6.47
CA VAL A 99 11.45 5.88 -6.91
C VAL A 99 10.10 6.32 -6.39
N ARG A 100 9.12 6.44 -7.27
CA ARG A 100 7.71 6.65 -6.93
C ARG A 100 6.96 5.34 -6.96
N LEU A 101 6.45 4.93 -5.81
CA LEU A 101 5.51 3.81 -5.66
C LEU A 101 4.08 4.34 -5.69
N ASN A 102 3.30 3.94 -6.70
CA ASN A 102 1.87 4.23 -6.78
C ASN A 102 1.09 2.98 -6.37
N ALA A 103 0.31 3.09 -5.31
CA ALA A 103 -0.53 2.02 -4.76
C ALA A 103 -2.00 2.37 -4.93
N GLY A 104 -2.81 1.44 -5.42
CA GLY A 104 -4.26 1.61 -5.42
C GLY A 104 -4.80 1.78 -4.00
N VAL A 105 -5.78 2.68 -3.82
CA VAL A 105 -6.44 2.97 -2.53
C VAL A 105 -6.99 1.74 -1.78
N MET A 106 -7.25 0.65 -2.50
CA MET A 106 -7.77 -0.60 -1.93
C MET A 106 -6.68 -1.49 -1.30
N LEU A 107 -5.40 -1.13 -1.45
CA LEU A 107 -4.30 -1.92 -0.94
C LEU A 107 -4.04 -1.63 0.55
N PRO A 108 -3.89 -2.67 1.39
CA PRO A 108 -3.53 -2.47 2.78
C PRO A 108 -2.19 -1.75 2.93
N ARG A 109 -2.11 -0.86 3.92
CA ARG A 109 -0.90 -0.12 4.27
C ARG A 109 0.31 -1.04 4.47
N TRP A 110 0.13 -2.19 5.12
CA TRP A 110 1.21 -3.16 5.36
C TRP A 110 1.78 -3.75 4.05
N TYR A 111 0.93 -3.98 3.06
CA TYR A 111 1.31 -4.57 1.78
C TYR A 111 2.07 -3.55 0.94
N THR A 112 1.58 -2.31 0.89
CA THR A 112 2.27 -1.17 0.28
C THR A 112 3.62 -0.92 0.94
N ALA A 113 3.69 -0.98 2.29
CA ALA A 113 4.95 -0.83 3.01
C ALA A 113 5.94 -1.96 2.70
N ARG A 114 5.47 -3.21 2.60
CA ARG A 114 6.32 -4.34 2.21
C ARG A 114 6.88 -4.17 0.80
N ALA A 115 6.04 -3.77 -0.16
CA ALA A 115 6.46 -3.48 -1.53
C ALA A 115 7.51 -2.36 -1.59
N ALA A 116 7.33 -1.29 -0.81
CA ALA A 116 8.30 -0.21 -0.69
C ALA A 116 9.64 -0.71 -0.12
N ARG A 117 9.62 -1.56 0.92
CA ARG A 117 10.84 -2.12 1.51
C ARG A 117 11.63 -2.99 0.52
N ILE A 118 10.94 -3.80 -0.28
CA ILE A 118 11.58 -4.63 -1.31
C ILE A 118 12.27 -3.73 -2.33
N ALA A 119 11.56 -2.73 -2.86
CA ALA A 119 12.13 -1.81 -3.82
C ALA A 119 13.33 -1.04 -3.24
N HIS A 120 13.26 -0.60 -1.98
CA HIS A 120 14.35 0.14 -1.32
C HIS A 120 15.58 -0.75 -1.17
N THR A 121 15.39 -1.97 -0.66
CA THR A 121 16.46 -2.94 -0.46
C THR A 121 17.14 -3.29 -1.78
N GLU A 122 16.38 -3.52 -2.85
CA GLU A 122 16.95 -3.88 -4.14
C GLU A 122 17.59 -2.70 -4.86
N ALA A 123 17.02 -1.48 -4.75
CA ALA A 123 17.66 -0.28 -5.27
C ALA A 123 19.00 0.00 -4.57
N ARG A 124 19.04 -0.12 -3.24
CA ARG A 124 20.27 0.03 -2.45
C ARG A 124 21.32 -1.01 -2.83
N ARG A 125 20.93 -2.26 -3.03
CA ARG A 125 21.84 -3.33 -3.49
C ARG A 125 22.38 -3.08 -4.88
N LEU A 126 21.54 -2.55 -5.78
CA LEU A 126 21.89 -2.34 -7.19
C LEU A 126 22.84 -1.16 -7.39
N LEU A 127 22.66 -0.08 -6.63
CA LEU A 127 23.42 1.16 -6.81
C LEU A 127 24.49 1.41 -5.72
N GLY A 128 24.43 0.70 -4.60
CA GLY A 128 25.40 0.83 -3.51
C GLY A 128 25.17 2.03 -2.58
N HIS A 129 24.20 2.90 -2.88
CA HIS A 129 23.77 3.99 -2.03
C HIS A 129 22.24 4.00 -1.86
N GLU A 130 21.75 4.79 -0.91
CA GLU A 130 20.32 4.90 -0.65
C GLU A 130 19.60 5.73 -1.72
N ILE A 131 18.36 5.34 -2.03
CA ILE A 131 17.44 6.09 -2.88
C ILE A 131 16.09 6.23 -2.17
N PRO A 132 15.53 7.45 -2.11
CA PRO A 132 14.23 7.67 -1.50
C PRO A 132 13.13 7.00 -2.32
N ILE A 133 12.21 6.33 -1.61
CA ILE A 133 10.99 5.79 -2.22
C ILE A 133 9.79 6.58 -1.72
N HIS A 134 9.20 7.36 -2.61
CA HIS A 134 8.00 8.15 -2.34
C HIS A 134 6.76 7.32 -2.64
N ILE A 135 5.89 7.18 -1.65
CA ILE A 135 4.69 6.36 -1.70
C ILE A 135 3.48 7.26 -1.95
N TYR A 136 2.76 6.96 -3.02
CA TYR A 136 1.56 7.64 -3.44
C TYR A 136 0.39 6.67 -3.45
N GLU A 137 -0.75 7.11 -2.93
CA GLU A 137 -2.02 6.46 -3.12
C GLU A 137 -2.66 6.99 -4.40
N THR A 138 -3.03 6.10 -5.31
CA THR A 138 -3.68 6.44 -6.58
C THR A 138 -5.15 6.02 -6.52
N TYR A 139 -6.03 6.98 -6.78
CA TYR A 139 -7.46 6.75 -6.91
C TYR A 139 -7.80 6.34 -8.35
N VAL A 140 -8.91 5.61 -8.52
CA VAL A 140 -9.42 5.16 -9.84
C VAL A 140 -9.59 6.31 -10.83
N VAL A 141 -9.78 7.54 -10.35
CA VAL A 141 -9.97 8.77 -11.15
C VAL A 141 -8.63 9.49 -11.47
N GLY A 142 -7.49 8.81 -11.35
CA GLY A 142 -6.18 9.32 -11.79
C GLY A 142 -5.52 10.36 -10.89
N ARG A 143 -6.19 10.81 -9.80
CA ARG A 143 -5.54 11.61 -8.76
C ARG A 143 -4.62 10.72 -7.93
N SER A 144 -3.43 11.22 -7.63
CA SER A 144 -2.48 10.56 -6.74
C SER A 144 -2.18 11.46 -5.55
N ARG A 145 -2.26 10.93 -4.34
CA ARG A 145 -1.92 11.63 -3.10
C ARG A 145 -0.64 11.05 -2.55
N TRP A 146 0.31 11.89 -2.18
CA TRP A 146 1.47 11.44 -1.42
C TRP A 146 1.02 11.01 -0.02
N ILE A 147 1.34 9.77 0.35
CA ILE A 147 0.95 9.19 1.64
C ILE A 147 2.15 8.87 2.52
N GLY A 148 3.38 8.92 2.02
CA GLY A 148 4.53 8.58 2.85
C GLY A 148 5.80 8.30 2.09
N ASP A 149 6.86 8.01 2.83
CA ASP A 149 8.16 7.65 2.27
C ASP A 149 8.71 6.39 2.93
N CYS A 150 9.52 5.65 2.17
CA CYS A 150 10.38 4.60 2.69
C CYS A 150 11.84 5.06 2.60
N ARG A 151 12.48 5.13 3.77
CA ARG A 151 13.87 5.57 3.94
C ARG A 151 14.49 4.88 5.15
N GLU A 152 15.81 4.80 5.17
CA GLU A 152 16.58 4.30 6.28
C GLU A 152 16.87 5.43 7.26
N ARG A 153 16.59 5.20 8.53
CA ARG A 153 16.86 6.15 9.62
C ARG A 153 17.56 5.40 10.73
N ASN A 154 18.76 5.83 11.10
CA ASN A 154 19.57 5.20 12.15
C ASN A 154 19.80 3.68 11.93
N GLY A 155 19.95 3.24 10.67
CA GLY A 155 20.12 1.83 10.32
C GLY A 155 18.83 0.98 10.36
N ILE A 156 17.68 1.60 10.61
CA ILE A 156 16.36 0.95 10.58
C ILE A 156 15.61 1.42 9.33
N LEU A 157 15.08 0.47 8.54
CA LEU A 157 14.25 0.77 7.39
C LEU A 157 12.84 1.19 7.84
N GLU A 158 12.57 2.48 7.82
CA GLU A 158 11.28 3.05 8.20
C GLU A 158 10.40 3.23 6.96
N VAL A 159 9.12 2.86 7.09
CA VAL A 159 8.08 3.22 6.12
C VAL A 159 7.06 4.08 6.86
N ALA A 160 7.12 5.39 6.63
CA ALA A 160 6.28 6.35 7.30
C ALA A 160 5.05 6.66 6.42
N LEU A 161 3.94 5.97 6.67
CA LEU A 161 2.65 6.23 6.01
C LEU A 161 1.77 7.15 6.88
N ARG A 162 1.17 8.17 6.27
CA ARG A 162 0.21 9.11 6.87
C ARG A 162 -1.20 8.54 6.78
#